data_AF-A0A7Y5BAV3-F1
#
_entry.id   AF-A0A7Y5BAV3-F1
#
_cell.length_a   1.000
_cell.length_b   1.000
_cell.length_c   1.000
_cell.angle_alpha   90.00
_cell.angle_beta   90.00
_cell.angle_gamma   90.00
#
_symmetry.space_group_name_H-M   'P 1'
#
loop_
_entity.id
_entity.type
_entity.pdbx_description
1 polymer ?
#
loop_
_entity_poly.entity_id
_entity_poly.type
_entity_poly.pdbx_seq_one_letter_code
_entity_poly.pdbx_strand_id
1 'polypeptide(L)'
;MKKTRIFNIVLMVAVMAFSASTLSAQDKNKAKAKANATKIDNFADGRVLSKEDLGFLTAVTKAKGEKSRGANDEVTIDGTTYKVGHVLTSEDLAKISKAIAKSKNGQKTQNKKKSRGDCVYVCYYYLQDAYGYWYYYYYCC
;
A
#
# COMPACT_ATOMS: atom_id res chain seq x y z
N MET A 1 2.90 49.69 38.53
CA MET A 1 3.34 48.56 37.68
C MET A 1 2.25 48.28 36.64
N LYS A 2 2.21 49.02 35.53
CA LYS A 2 2.60 48.59 34.16
C LYS A 2 2.07 47.20 33.73
N LYS A 3 0.90 47.25 33.07
CA LYS A 3 0.39 46.48 31.92
C LYS A 3 1.20 45.25 31.42
N THR A 4 0.56 44.08 31.44
CA THR A 4 0.73 43.01 30.42
C THR A 4 -0.54 42.12 30.42
N ARG A 5 -1.57 42.45 29.64
CA ARG A 5 -1.91 41.82 28.33
C ARG A 5 -1.97 40.29 28.44
N ILE A 6 -3.15 39.70 28.71
CA ILE A 6 -4.05 39.15 27.68
C ILE A 6 -3.25 38.74 26.44
N PHE A 7 -2.62 37.57 26.49
CA PHE A 7 -2.05 36.89 25.34
C PHE A 7 -2.18 35.39 25.53
N ASN A 8 -2.56 34.70 24.46
CA ASN A 8 -2.69 33.26 24.30
C ASN A 8 -4.07 32.64 24.58
N ILE A 9 -5.13 33.32 24.13
CA ILE A 9 -6.30 32.64 23.51
C ILE A 9 -6.16 32.80 21.99
N VAL A 10 -5.11 32.21 21.40
CA VAL A 10 -4.97 31.98 19.95
C VAL A 10 -4.01 30.80 19.76
N LEU A 11 -4.50 29.58 19.96
CA LEU A 11 -3.94 28.39 19.30
C LEU A 11 -5.07 27.40 18.98
N MET A 12 -6.20 27.95 18.55
CA MET A 12 -7.14 27.29 17.67
C MET A 12 -6.84 27.83 16.27
N VAL A 13 -6.78 26.94 15.28
CA VAL A 13 -6.52 27.21 13.85
C VAL A 13 -5.03 27.35 13.48
N ALA A 14 -4.32 26.22 13.39
CA ALA A 14 -3.28 25.98 12.36
C ALA A 14 -2.67 24.56 12.45
N VAL A 15 -3.45 23.54 12.11
CA VAL A 15 -2.92 22.50 11.22
C VAL A 15 -3.98 22.31 10.14
N MET A 16 -3.92 23.20 9.17
CA MET A 16 -4.61 23.00 7.90
C MET A 16 -4.12 21.68 7.30
N ALA A 17 -5.09 20.91 6.82
CA ALA A 17 -4.93 19.96 5.73
C ALA A 17 -3.66 19.08 5.82
N PHE A 18 -3.76 17.97 6.56
CA PHE A 18 -3.16 16.74 6.05
C PHE A 18 -3.91 16.37 4.76
N SER A 19 -3.48 17.05 3.69
CA SER A 19 -3.46 16.63 2.29
C SER A 19 -4.19 15.31 2.03
N ALA A 20 -5.39 15.43 1.47
CA ALA A 20 -6.01 14.48 0.55
C ALA A 20 -5.55 13.02 0.74
N SER A 21 -6.00 12.37 1.82
CA SER A 21 -6.01 10.92 1.83
C SER A 21 -6.84 10.46 0.63
N THR A 22 -6.17 9.68 -0.24
CA THR A 22 -6.72 8.77 -1.25
C THR A 22 -7.34 9.41 -2.49
N LEU A 23 -6.50 9.84 -3.44
CA LEU A 23 -6.71 9.46 -4.84
C LEU A 23 -6.64 7.94 -4.89
N SER A 24 -7.77 7.29 -4.61
CA SER A 24 -7.85 5.85 -4.42
C SER A 24 -7.19 5.14 -5.60
N ALA A 25 -6.28 4.21 -5.33
CA ALA A 25 -5.73 3.29 -6.34
C ALA A 25 -6.79 2.39 -7.00
N GLN A 26 -8.07 2.66 -6.74
CA GLN A 26 -9.29 2.08 -7.26
C GLN A 26 -9.90 3.01 -8.33
N ASP A 27 -9.95 2.58 -9.58
CA ASP A 27 -10.66 3.29 -10.66
C ASP A 27 -11.24 2.29 -11.68
N LYS A 28 -12.40 2.59 -12.29
CA LYS A 28 -12.94 1.76 -13.38
C LYS A 28 -12.06 1.81 -14.63
N ASN A 29 -11.30 2.89 -14.81
CA ASN A 29 -10.31 3.03 -15.85
C ASN A 29 -8.94 2.50 -15.37
N LYS A 30 -8.50 1.41 -16.00
CA LYS A 30 -7.23 0.74 -15.70
C LYS A 30 -6.00 1.65 -15.74
N ALA A 31 -5.95 2.59 -16.69
CA ALA A 31 -4.81 3.50 -16.84
C ALA A 31 -4.77 4.54 -15.72
N LYS A 32 -5.93 5.07 -15.31
CA LYS A 32 -6.04 5.97 -14.16
C LYS A 32 -5.69 5.25 -12.85
N ALA A 33 -6.19 4.04 -12.64
CA ALA A 33 -5.85 3.22 -11.47
C ALA A 33 -4.34 2.97 -11.39
N LYS A 34 -3.69 2.64 -12.52
CA LYS A 34 -2.23 2.46 -12.58
C LYS A 34 -1.46 3.75 -12.28
N ALA A 35 -1.92 4.89 -12.78
CA ALA A 35 -1.27 6.18 -12.52
C ALA A 35 -1.35 6.57 -11.02
N ASN A 36 -2.43 6.16 -10.36
CA ASN A 36 -2.67 6.38 -8.93
C ASN A 36 -2.30 5.15 -8.07
N ALA A 37 -1.42 4.27 -8.57
CA ALA A 37 -1.08 3.02 -7.88
C ALA A 37 -0.59 3.29 -6.45
N THR A 38 -1.10 2.53 -5.49
CA THR A 38 -0.66 2.63 -4.10
C THR A 38 0.77 2.12 -3.99
N LYS A 39 1.67 2.95 -3.47
CA LYS A 39 3.02 2.52 -3.09
C LYS A 39 2.93 1.64 -1.86
N ILE A 40 3.57 0.48 -1.92
CA ILE A 40 3.77 -0.38 -0.76
C ILE A 40 5.25 -0.32 -0.42
N ASP A 41 5.54 0.14 0.80
CA ASP A 41 6.90 0.13 1.31
C ASP A 41 7.37 -1.31 1.55
N ASN A 42 8.68 -1.52 1.67
CA ASN A 42 9.23 -2.85 1.92
C ASN A 42 8.73 -3.42 3.26
N PHE A 43 8.44 -4.71 3.28
CA PHE A 43 8.12 -5.41 4.53
C PHE A 43 9.40 -5.60 5.35
N ALA A 44 9.30 -5.33 6.64
CA ALA A 44 10.41 -5.40 7.59
C ALA A 44 9.92 -5.94 8.93
N ASP A 45 10.85 -6.44 9.73
CA ASP A 45 10.53 -7.00 11.05
C ASP A 45 10.03 -5.90 11.98
N GLY A 46 9.03 -6.20 12.80
CA GLY A 46 8.34 -5.23 13.65
C GLY A 46 7.39 -4.28 12.92
N ARG A 47 7.24 -4.38 11.60
CA ARG A 47 6.29 -3.53 10.85
C ARG A 47 4.86 -3.93 11.15
N VAL A 48 4.00 -2.94 11.40
CA VAL A 48 2.55 -3.12 11.50
C VAL A 48 1.90 -3.09 10.12
N LEU A 49 1.11 -4.11 9.79
CA LEU A 49 0.39 -4.18 8.50
C LEU A 49 -0.75 -3.17 8.43
N SER A 50 -0.79 -2.40 7.34
CA SER A 50 -1.90 -1.52 7.01
C SER A 50 -2.97 -2.22 6.16
N LYS A 51 -4.06 -1.50 5.87
CA LYS A 51 -5.11 -1.96 4.97
C LYS A 51 -4.63 -2.07 3.52
N GLU A 52 -3.77 -1.15 3.11
CA GLU A 52 -3.13 -1.14 1.80
C GLU A 52 -2.19 -2.34 1.63
N ASP A 53 -1.47 -2.71 2.69
CA ASP A 53 -0.60 -3.89 2.70
C ASP A 53 -1.40 -5.17 2.46
N LEU A 54 -2.53 -5.36 3.13
CA LEU A 54 -3.40 -6.51 2.86
C LEU A 54 -3.98 -6.49 1.46
N GLY A 55 -4.29 -5.30 0.92
CA GLY A 55 -4.73 -5.18 -0.46
C GLY A 55 -3.65 -5.62 -1.46
N PHE A 56 -2.41 -5.24 -1.20
CA PHE A 56 -1.26 -5.70 -1.97
C PHE A 56 -1.03 -7.21 -1.82
N LEU A 57 -1.05 -7.75 -0.59
CA LEU A 57 -0.86 -9.19 -0.35
C LEU A 57 -1.97 -10.03 -0.97
N THR A 58 -3.20 -9.50 -1.04
CA THR A 58 -4.29 -10.09 -1.84
C THR A 58 -3.88 -10.13 -3.32
N ALA A 59 -3.41 -9.01 -3.88
CA ALA A 59 -3.01 -8.94 -5.28
C ALA A 59 -1.83 -9.88 -5.62
N VAL A 60 -0.94 -10.11 -4.65
CA VAL A 60 0.18 -11.05 -4.72
C VAL A 60 -0.30 -12.50 -4.77
N THR A 61 -1.25 -12.86 -3.90
CA THR A 61 -1.69 -14.25 -3.68
C THR A 61 -2.71 -14.73 -4.69
N LYS A 62 -3.49 -13.82 -5.26
CA LYS A 62 -4.51 -14.15 -6.25
C LYS A 62 -3.92 -14.58 -7.59
N ALA A 63 -4.57 -15.55 -8.25
CA ALA A 63 -4.22 -15.91 -9.61
C ALA A 63 -4.49 -14.74 -10.57
N LYS A 64 -3.71 -14.66 -11.65
CA LYS A 64 -3.86 -13.60 -12.64
C LYS A 64 -5.27 -13.67 -13.26
N GLY A 65 -6.02 -12.57 -13.13
CA GLY A 65 -7.39 -12.46 -13.64
C GLY A 65 -8.47 -12.89 -12.64
N GLU A 66 -8.12 -13.42 -11.47
CA GLU A 66 -9.11 -13.59 -10.41
C GLU A 66 -9.64 -12.24 -9.95
N LYS A 67 -10.96 -12.21 -9.71
CA LYS A 67 -11.62 -11.02 -9.21
C LYS A 67 -11.49 -10.94 -7.70
N SER A 68 -11.05 -9.79 -7.21
CA SER A 68 -11.01 -9.50 -5.79
C SER A 68 -11.09 -8.01 -5.58
N ARG A 69 -11.71 -7.62 -4.47
CA ARG A 69 -11.57 -6.24 -3.97
C ARG A 69 -10.15 -6.11 -3.45
N GLY A 70 -9.56 -4.93 -3.58
CA GLY A 70 -8.20 -4.67 -3.13
C GLY A 70 -8.02 -4.97 -1.64
N ALA A 71 -8.18 -3.96 -0.79
CA ALA A 71 -8.09 -4.16 0.65
C ALA A 71 -9.12 -5.18 1.16
N ASN A 72 -8.62 -6.31 1.69
CA ASN A 72 -9.40 -7.31 2.40
C ASN A 72 -9.13 -7.20 3.91
N ASP A 73 -10.03 -7.76 4.71
CA ASP A 73 -9.90 -7.78 6.18
C ASP A 73 -8.79 -8.74 6.63
N GLU A 74 -8.52 -9.78 5.85
CA GLU A 74 -7.43 -10.73 6.08
C GLU A 74 -6.90 -11.36 4.78
N VAL A 75 -5.65 -11.85 4.83
CA VAL A 75 -5.00 -12.60 3.75
C VAL A 75 -4.25 -13.78 4.34
N THR A 76 -4.40 -14.97 3.78
CA THR A 76 -3.65 -16.17 4.22
C THR A 76 -2.52 -16.49 3.25
N ILE A 77 -1.29 -16.59 3.77
CA ILE A 77 -0.09 -16.99 3.01
C ILE A 77 0.61 -18.11 3.77
N ASP A 78 0.81 -19.24 3.11
CA ASP A 78 1.56 -20.40 3.65
C ASP A 78 1.05 -20.83 5.04
N GLY A 79 -0.28 -20.85 5.22
CA GLY A 79 -0.95 -21.22 6.48
C GLY A 79 -1.05 -20.12 7.54
N THR A 80 -0.41 -18.97 7.35
CA THR A 80 -0.51 -17.82 8.27
C THR A 80 -1.52 -16.80 7.76
N THR A 81 -2.48 -16.40 8.61
CA THR A 81 -3.47 -15.37 8.31
C THR A 81 -3.04 -14.02 8.87
N TYR A 82 -2.87 -13.06 7.97
CA TYR A 82 -2.47 -11.69 8.25
C TYR A 82 -3.69 -10.77 8.32
N LYS A 83 -3.67 -9.82 9.26
CA LYS A 83 -4.74 -8.85 9.51
C LYS A 83 -4.17 -7.44 9.63
N VAL A 84 -5.02 -6.43 9.44
CA VAL A 84 -4.63 -5.04 9.73
C VAL A 84 -4.22 -4.95 11.21
N GLY A 85 -3.10 -4.28 11.48
CA GLY A 85 -2.55 -4.18 12.83
C GLY A 85 -1.62 -5.33 13.22
N HIS A 86 -1.48 -6.38 12.40
CA HIS A 86 -0.54 -7.47 12.66
C HIS A 86 0.90 -6.95 12.59
N VAL A 87 1.72 -7.25 13.61
CA VAL A 87 3.15 -6.91 13.65
C VAL A 87 3.93 -8.06 13.02
N LEU A 88 4.61 -7.79 11.91
CA LEU A 88 5.37 -8.80 11.18
C LEU A 88 6.57 -9.28 11.98
N THR A 89 6.77 -10.58 11.99
CA THR A 89 8.00 -11.23 12.46
C THR A 89 8.91 -11.57 11.29
N SER A 90 10.18 -11.88 11.56
CA SER A 90 11.11 -12.41 10.56
C SER A 90 10.60 -13.65 9.81
N GLU A 91 9.83 -14.54 10.45
CA GLU A 91 9.24 -15.71 9.79
C GLU A 91 8.15 -15.32 8.78
N ASP A 92 7.35 -14.32 9.12
CA ASP A 92 6.32 -13.78 8.23
C ASP A 92 6.93 -13.15 6.98
N LEU A 93 8.05 -12.44 7.14
CA LEU A 93 8.78 -11.86 6.01
C LEU A 93 9.25 -12.92 5.02
N ALA A 94 9.70 -14.08 5.51
CA ALA A 94 10.11 -15.18 4.64
C ALA A 94 8.91 -15.71 3.83
N LYS A 95 7.75 -15.88 4.47
CA LYS A 95 6.51 -16.33 3.81
C LYS A 95 6.00 -15.30 2.79
N ILE A 96 5.95 -14.02 3.17
CA ILE A 96 5.53 -12.92 2.30
C ILE A 96 6.47 -12.78 1.10
N SER A 97 7.78 -12.76 1.33
CA SER A 97 8.78 -12.63 0.25
C SER A 97 8.69 -13.79 -0.74
N LYS A 98 8.52 -15.02 -0.24
CA LYS A 98 8.28 -16.21 -1.06
C LYS A 98 6.99 -16.09 -1.88
N ALA A 99 5.91 -15.54 -1.32
CA ALA A 99 4.66 -15.30 -2.05
C ALA A 99 4.83 -14.23 -3.15
N ILE A 100 5.49 -13.11 -2.84
CA ILE A 100 5.80 -12.04 -3.81
C ILE A 100 6.59 -12.60 -5.00
N ALA A 101 7.64 -13.39 -4.73
CA ALA A 101 8.48 -13.99 -5.75
C ALA A 101 7.75 -15.03 -6.61
N LYS A 102 6.82 -15.79 -6.04
CA LYS A 102 6.01 -16.79 -6.76
C LYS A 102 4.83 -16.20 -7.52
N SER A 103 4.44 -14.96 -7.20
CA SER A 103 3.26 -14.35 -7.79
C SER A 103 3.41 -14.17 -9.29
N LYS A 104 2.41 -14.67 -10.03
CA LYS A 104 2.32 -14.49 -11.49
C LYS A 104 1.57 -13.21 -11.89
N ASN A 105 1.11 -12.45 -10.90
CA ASN A 105 0.31 -11.24 -11.09
C ASN A 105 1.15 -9.95 -11.09
N GLY A 106 2.45 -10.05 -10.77
CA GLY A 106 3.39 -8.95 -10.81
C GLY A 106 3.89 -8.64 -12.22
N GLN A 107 3.85 -7.36 -12.62
CA GLN A 107 4.48 -6.84 -13.82
C GLN A 107 5.71 -6.02 -13.45
N LYS A 108 6.90 -6.57 -13.69
CA LYS A 108 8.17 -5.90 -13.42
C LYS A 108 8.48 -4.86 -14.50
N THR A 109 8.76 -3.64 -14.10
CA THR A 109 9.12 -2.52 -14.97
C THR A 109 10.38 -1.84 -14.43
N GLN A 110 11.29 -1.43 -15.31
CA GLN A 110 12.46 -0.66 -14.90
C GLN A 110 12.04 0.76 -14.48
N ASN A 111 12.52 1.21 -13.32
CA ASN A 111 12.28 2.57 -12.86
C ASN A 111 13.23 3.54 -13.60
N LYS A 112 12.79 4.05 -14.74
CA LYS A 112 13.57 4.97 -15.58
C LYS A 112 13.80 6.34 -14.95
N LYS A 113 13.04 6.70 -13.92
CA LYS A 113 13.12 7.99 -13.22
C LYS A 113 13.78 7.88 -11.84
N LYS A 114 14.46 6.76 -11.56
CA LYS A 114 15.05 6.49 -10.25
C LYS A 114 16.14 7.50 -9.91
N SER A 115 16.05 8.06 -8.71
CA SER A 115 17.10 8.82 -8.05
C SER A 115 17.96 7.90 -7.18
N ARG A 116 19.00 8.45 -6.53
CA ARG A 116 19.84 7.68 -5.59
C ARG A 116 18.99 7.23 -4.40
N GLY A 117 18.91 5.92 -4.16
CA GLY A 117 18.09 5.31 -3.11
C GLY A 117 16.74 4.77 -3.61
N ASP A 118 16.34 5.08 -4.84
CA ASP A 118 15.14 4.51 -5.44
C ASP A 118 15.38 3.08 -5.96
N CYS A 119 14.30 2.31 -5.96
CA CYS A 119 14.26 0.96 -6.52
C CYS A 119 14.68 0.96 -7.99
N VAL A 120 15.53 0.00 -8.36
CA VAL A 120 15.93 -0.20 -9.76
C VAL A 120 14.74 -0.68 -10.59
N TYR A 121 13.93 -1.57 -10.02
CA TYR A 121 12.69 -2.00 -10.63
C TYR A 121 11.49 -1.75 -9.72
N VAL A 122 10.34 -1.66 -10.36
CA VAL A 122 9.05 -1.54 -9.73
C VAL A 122 8.17 -2.66 -10.26
N CYS A 123 7.59 -3.43 -9.35
CA CYS A 123 6.65 -4.48 -9.67
C CYS A 123 5.23 -3.96 -9.44
N TYR A 124 4.43 -3.89 -10.49
CA TYR A 124 3.01 -3.54 -10.40
C TYR A 124 2.17 -4.79 -10.20
N TYR A 125 1.34 -4.78 -9.17
CA TYR A 125 0.34 -5.82 -8.91
C TYR A 125 -1.04 -5.21 -9.09
N TYR A 126 -1.96 -5.94 -9.71
CA TYR A 126 -3.29 -5.41 -9.96
C TYR A 126 -4.40 -6.44 -9.73
N LEU A 127 -5.56 -5.94 -9.31
CA LEU A 127 -6.80 -6.70 -9.20
C LEU A 127 -7.89 -5.96 -9.96
N GLN A 128 -8.91 -6.70 -10.39
CA GLN A 128 -10.18 -6.12 -10.79
C GLN A 128 -11.28 -6.73 -9.93
N ASP A 129 -12.18 -5.93 -9.37
CA ASP A 129 -13.31 -6.49 -8.64
C ASP A 129 -14.46 -6.94 -9.57
N ALA A 130 -15.52 -7.48 -8.97
CA ALA A 130 -16.72 -7.89 -9.69
C ALA A 130 -17.44 -6.73 -10.41
N TYR A 131 -17.24 -5.49 -9.96
CA TYR A 131 -17.88 -4.28 -10.48
C TYR A 131 -17.01 -3.54 -11.51
N GLY A 132 -15.85 -4.10 -11.86
CA GLY A 132 -14.95 -3.59 -12.88
C GLY A 132 -13.95 -2.55 -12.39
N TYR A 133 -13.86 -2.29 -11.08
CA TYR A 133 -12.84 -1.39 -10.53
C TYR A 133 -11.48 -2.08 -10.49
N TRP A 134 -10.46 -1.37 -10.95
CA TRP A 134 -9.07 -1.80 -10.91
C TRP A 134 -8.38 -1.28 -9.67
N TYR A 135 -7.64 -2.15 -8.98
CA TYR A 135 -6.79 -1.81 -7.84
C TYR A 135 -5.34 -2.01 -8.25
N TYR A 136 -4.51 -0.99 -8.12
CA TYR A 136 -3.08 -1.08 -8.46
C TYR A 136 -2.19 -0.82 -7.26
N TYR A 137 -1.16 -1.65 -7.14
CA TYR A 137 -0.12 -1.51 -6.15
C TYR A 137 1.22 -1.52 -6.86
N TYR A 138 2.19 -0.76 -6.35
CA TYR A 138 3.56 -0.88 -6.80
C TYR A 138 4.50 -1.13 -5.62
N TYR A 139 5.41 -2.08 -5.81
CA TYR A 139 6.34 -2.55 -4.81
C TYR A 139 7.77 -2.54 -5.36
N CYS A 140 8.73 -2.29 -4.48
CA CYS A 140 10.15 -2.30 -4.81
C CYS A 140 10.63 -3.72 -5.13
N CYS A 141 11.16 -3.94 -6.33
CA CYS A 141 11.73 -5.22 -6.76
C CYS A 141 12.90 -4.95 -7.74
#